data_AF-A0A1A9VLR8-F1
#
_entry.id   AF-A0A1A9VLR8-F1
#
_cell.length_a   1.000
_cell.length_b   1.000
_cell.length_c   1.000
_cell.angle_alpha   90.00
_cell.angle_beta   90.00
_cell.angle_gamma   90.00
#
_symmetry.space_group_name_H-M   'P 1'
#
loop_
_entity.id
_entity.type
_entity.pdbx_description
1 polymer ?
#
loop_
_entity_poly.entity_id
_entity_poly.type
_entity_poly.pdbx_seq_one_letter_code
_entity_poly.pdbx_strand_id
1 'polypeptide(L)'
;MEYGFGQLIALLCKSTDNRIDGWLLMSSPLNVTLIILAYIVIVRRIGPSVMKNRKAYDLRNTLVVYNVFQIIYNSYLCWVLGSEAQPIGSLMKSDCEIERSDELKLQCFGFGWWYLMNKILDFMDTIFMVLRKKNDQITFLHVYHHAIMVLLSWVSMKYLGDSRMSK
;
A
#
# COMPACT_ATOMS: atom_id res chain seq x y z
N MET A 1 -30.48 14.86 8.50
CA MET A 1 -30.03 14.69 7.11
C MET A 1 -29.59 13.25 6.97
N GLU A 2 -30.46 12.38 6.46
CA GLU A 2 -30.08 10.99 6.14
C GLU A 2 -29.27 11.03 4.85
N TYR A 3 -27.94 10.93 4.97
CA TYR A 3 -27.11 10.66 3.80
C TYR A 3 -27.53 9.29 3.26
N GLY A 4 -28.12 9.26 2.06
CA GLY A 4 -28.45 8.00 1.40
C GLY A 4 -27.18 7.17 1.17
N PHE A 5 -27.27 5.85 1.28
CA PHE A 5 -26.14 4.93 1.09
C PHE A 5 -25.33 5.21 -0.19
N GLY A 6 -26.00 5.62 -1.28
CA GLY A 6 -25.35 6.03 -2.53
C GLY A 6 -24.49 7.30 -2.42
N GLN A 7 -24.90 8.30 -1.62
CA GLN A 7 -24.10 9.51 -1.37
C GLN A 7 -22.89 9.20 -0.48
N LEU A 8 -23.05 8.31 0.51
CA LEU A 8 -21.95 7.85 1.34
C LEU A 8 -20.89 7.12 0.48
N ILE A 9 -21.32 6.23 -0.42
CA ILE A 9 -20.42 5.56 -1.36
C ILE A 9 -19.74 6.57 -2.29
N ALA A 10 -20.46 7.54 -2.82
CA ALA A 10 -19.89 8.56 -3.69
C ALA A 10 -18.81 9.39 -2.96
N LEU A 11 -19.02 9.73 -1.69
CA LEU A 11 -18.05 10.43 -0.86
C LEU A 11 -16.82 9.57 -0.56
N LEU A 12 -16.99 8.28 -0.30
CA LEU A 12 -15.89 7.34 -0.04
C LEU A 12 -15.09 6.98 -1.30
N CYS A 13 -15.70 7.04 -2.48
CA CYS A 13 -15.05 6.74 -3.75
C CYS A 13 -14.35 7.95 -4.37
N LYS A 14 -14.73 9.17 -4.01
CA LYS A 14 -14.14 10.39 -4.57
C LYS A 14 -12.81 10.70 -3.89
N SER A 15 -11.73 10.83 -4.67
CA SER A 15 -10.46 11.32 -4.12
C SER A 15 -10.49 12.83 -3.97
N THR A 16 -9.60 13.37 -3.14
CA THR A 16 -9.42 14.83 -3.07
C THR A 16 -8.82 15.40 -4.37
N ASP A 17 -8.17 14.56 -5.18
CA ASP A 17 -7.65 14.91 -6.50
C ASP A 17 -8.08 13.90 -7.57
N ASN A 18 -9.08 14.28 -8.37
CA ASN A 18 -9.72 13.41 -9.37
C ASN A 18 -8.74 12.79 -10.40
N ARG A 19 -7.50 13.30 -10.54
CA ARG A 19 -6.50 12.79 -11.49
C ARG A 19 -6.09 11.35 -11.19
N ILE A 20 -6.17 10.93 -9.92
CA ILE A 20 -5.76 9.58 -9.50
C ILE A 20 -6.91 8.57 -9.53
N ASP A 21 -8.16 9.00 -9.69
CA ASP A 21 -9.33 8.09 -9.64
C ASP A 21 -9.32 7.05 -10.76
N GLY A 22 -8.70 7.36 -11.89
CA GLY A 22 -8.52 6.42 -13.00
C GLY A 22 -7.36 5.44 -12.82
N TRP A 23 -6.52 5.59 -11.78
CA TRP A 23 -5.36 4.72 -11.59
C TRP A 23 -5.77 3.37 -11.01
N LEU A 24 -4.95 2.35 -11.29
CA LEU A 24 -5.18 1.00 -10.78
C LEU A 24 -5.29 1.02 -9.25
N LEU A 25 -6.33 0.37 -8.72
CA LEU A 25 -6.70 0.33 -7.29
C LEU A 25 -7.15 1.65 -6.65
N MET A 26 -7.16 2.78 -7.38
CA MET A 26 -7.55 4.08 -6.83
C MET A 26 -9.03 4.44 -7.06
N SER A 27 -9.73 3.71 -7.94
CA SER A 27 -11.13 3.99 -8.29
C SER A 27 -12.12 3.80 -7.15
N SER A 28 -11.87 2.87 -6.24
CA SER A 28 -12.77 2.57 -5.11
C SER A 28 -12.01 1.97 -3.92
N PRO A 29 -12.37 2.32 -2.67
CA PRO A 29 -11.84 1.67 -1.46
C PRO A 29 -12.11 0.16 -1.43
N LEU A 30 -13.14 -0.29 -2.16
CA LEU A 30 -13.53 -1.69 -2.23
C LEU A 30 -12.38 -2.57 -2.75
N ASN A 31 -11.67 -2.11 -3.78
CA ASN A 31 -10.61 -2.92 -4.42
C ASN A 31 -9.46 -3.22 -3.44
N VAL A 32 -8.99 -2.21 -2.72
CA VAL A 32 -7.91 -2.39 -1.72
C VAL A 32 -8.40 -3.18 -0.52
N THR A 33 -9.64 -2.96 -0.08
CA THR A 33 -10.23 -3.72 1.03
C THR A 33 -10.35 -5.20 0.67
N LEU A 34 -10.80 -5.53 -0.54
CA LEU A 34 -10.86 -6.91 -1.03
C LEU A 34 -9.48 -7.56 -1.09
N ILE A 35 -8.45 -6.84 -1.52
CA ILE A 35 -7.06 -7.33 -1.54
C ILE A 35 -6.55 -7.64 -0.13
N ILE A 36 -6.76 -6.73 0.83
CA ILE A 36 -6.35 -6.92 2.23
C ILE A 36 -7.10 -8.10 2.86
N LEU A 37 -8.42 -8.19 2.65
CA LEU A 37 -9.23 -9.31 3.16
C LEU A 37 -8.79 -10.64 2.56
N ALA A 38 -8.55 -10.67 1.23
CA ALA A 38 -8.05 -11.85 0.55
C ALA A 38 -6.69 -12.28 1.14
N TYR A 39 -5.76 -11.34 1.34
CA TYR A 39 -4.47 -11.61 1.99
C TYR A 39 -4.64 -12.24 3.38
N ILE A 40 -5.45 -11.64 4.25
CA ILE A 40 -5.69 -12.15 5.61
C ILE A 40 -6.27 -13.56 5.57
N VAL A 41 -7.29 -13.80 4.72
CA VAL A 41 -7.93 -15.11 4.58
C VAL A 41 -6.94 -16.14 4.04
N ILE A 42 -6.15 -15.78 3.04
CA ILE A 42 -5.12 -16.66 2.46
C ILE A 42 -4.09 -17.05 3.52
N VAL A 43 -3.53 -16.08 4.25
CA VAL A 43 -2.44 -16.34 5.19
C VAL A 43 -2.93 -17.04 6.47
N ARG A 44 -4.11 -16.68 6.98
CA ARG A 44 -4.60 -17.17 8.28
C ARG A 44 -5.44 -18.44 8.19
N ARG A 45 -6.07 -18.71 7.03
CA ARG A 45 -7.00 -19.85 6.87
C ARG A 45 -6.61 -20.76 5.73
N ILE A 46 -6.63 -20.27 4.50
CA ILE A 46 -6.50 -21.12 3.30
C ILE A 46 -5.12 -21.76 3.22
N GLY A 47 -4.06 -20.94 3.28
CA GLY A 47 -2.69 -21.38 3.14
C GLY A 47 -2.28 -22.42 4.19
N PRO A 48 -2.48 -22.18 5.51
CA PRO A 48 -2.22 -23.19 6.54
C PRO A 48 -3.03 -24.48 6.35
N SER A 49 -4.30 -24.37 5.93
CA SER A 49 -5.15 -25.54 5.65
C SER A 49 -4.60 -26.38 4.49
N VAL A 50 -4.24 -25.74 3.38
CA VAL A 50 -3.64 -26.39 2.19
C VAL A 50 -2.28 -27.02 2.54
N MET A 51 -1.50 -26.37 3.39
CA MET A 51 -0.18 -26.85 3.80
C MET A 51 -0.22 -27.91 4.91
N LYS A 52 -1.37 -28.16 5.57
CA LYS A 52 -1.48 -29.09 6.71
C LYS A 52 -0.84 -30.45 6.40
N ASN A 53 -1.20 -31.06 5.27
CA ASN A 53 -0.76 -32.39 4.85
C ASN A 53 0.40 -32.37 3.82
N ARG A 54 1.02 -31.21 3.58
CA ARG A 54 2.13 -31.06 2.62
C ARG A 54 3.45 -30.87 3.36
N LYS A 55 4.57 -31.27 2.75
CA LYS A 55 5.90 -30.88 3.26
C LYS A 55 6.12 -29.39 2.98
N ALA A 56 6.99 -28.75 3.76
CA ALA A 56 7.41 -27.38 3.48
C ALA A 56 8.09 -27.32 2.10
N TYR A 57 7.75 -26.32 1.29
CA TYR A 57 8.39 -26.15 -0.01
C TYR A 57 9.80 -25.57 0.16
N ASP A 58 10.75 -26.05 -0.64
CA ASP A 58 12.04 -25.39 -0.78
C ASP A 58 11.94 -24.28 -1.83
N LEU A 59 11.79 -23.05 -1.35
CA LEU A 59 11.66 -21.84 -2.16
C LEU A 59 12.92 -20.99 -2.13
N ARG A 60 14.10 -21.56 -1.83
CA ARG A 60 15.34 -20.80 -1.66
C ARG A 60 15.65 -19.88 -2.84
N ASN A 61 15.64 -20.41 -4.06
CA ASN A 61 15.97 -19.62 -5.25
C ASN A 61 14.90 -18.56 -5.54
N THR A 62 13.61 -18.91 -5.36
CA THR A 62 12.49 -17.97 -5.51
C THR A 62 12.63 -16.79 -4.55
N LEU A 63 12.98 -17.06 -3.29
CA LEU A 63 13.20 -16.02 -2.27
C LEU A 63 14.41 -15.15 -2.58
N VAL A 64 15.50 -15.71 -3.10
CA VAL A 64 16.66 -14.92 -3.51
C VAL A 64 16.27 -13.94 -4.61
N VAL A 65 15.60 -14.41 -5.67
CA VAL A 65 15.15 -13.56 -6.77
C VAL A 65 14.17 -12.48 -6.27
N TYR A 66 13.18 -12.88 -5.46
CA TYR A 66 12.21 -11.95 -4.89
C TYR A 66 12.87 -10.88 -4.00
N ASN A 67 13.80 -11.27 -3.12
CA ASN A 67 14.49 -10.33 -2.25
C ASN A 67 15.40 -9.37 -3.03
N VAL A 68 16.09 -9.84 -4.07
CA VAL A 68 16.89 -8.97 -4.95
C VAL A 68 15.99 -7.96 -5.67
N PHE A 69 14.85 -8.42 -6.19
CA PHE A 69 13.85 -7.54 -6.79
C PHE A 69 13.35 -6.49 -5.78
N GLN A 70 13.01 -6.91 -4.55
CA GLN A 70 12.60 -6.00 -3.48
C GLN A 70 13.68 -5.00 -3.11
N ILE A 71 14.95 -5.41 -3.05
CA ILE A 71 16.08 -4.50 -2.81
C ILE A 71 16.12 -3.43 -3.91
N ILE A 72 16.07 -3.83 -5.18
CA ILE A 72 16.11 -2.89 -6.31
C ILE A 72 14.92 -1.92 -6.28
N TYR A 73 13.71 -2.43 -6.06
CA TYR A 73 12.50 -1.61 -6.00
C TYR A 73 12.57 -0.61 -4.85
N ASN A 74 12.89 -1.07 -3.63
CA ASN A 74 12.98 -0.19 -2.48
C ASN A 74 14.11 0.84 -2.63
N SER A 75 15.25 0.45 -3.20
CA SER A 75 16.34 1.39 -3.54
C SER A 75 15.90 2.46 -4.53
N TYR A 76 15.12 2.10 -5.56
CA TYR A 76 14.55 3.05 -6.51
C TYR A 76 13.59 4.02 -5.81
N LEU A 77 12.68 3.53 -4.97
CA LEU A 77 11.78 4.39 -4.21
C LEU A 77 12.55 5.34 -3.27
N CYS A 78 13.56 4.85 -2.58
CA CYS A 78 14.43 5.68 -1.73
C CYS A 78 15.17 6.75 -2.55
N TRP A 79 15.65 6.40 -3.74
CA TRP A 79 16.31 7.35 -4.64
C TRP A 79 15.35 8.45 -5.09
N VAL A 80 14.16 8.08 -5.60
CA VAL A 80 13.12 9.05 -6.01
C VAL A 80 12.71 9.95 -4.84
N LEU A 81 12.54 9.37 -3.64
CA LEU A 81 12.23 10.13 -2.43
C LEU A 81 13.35 11.11 -2.05
N GLY A 82 14.62 10.76 -2.29
CA GLY A 82 15.77 11.60 -1.99
C GLY A 82 16.10 12.64 -3.05
N SER A 83 15.83 12.36 -4.33
CA SER A 83 16.20 13.22 -5.46
C SER A 83 15.06 14.10 -5.97
N GLU A 84 13.86 13.54 -6.12
CA GLU A 84 12.70 14.21 -6.74
C GLU A 84 11.71 14.71 -5.70
N ALA A 85 11.62 13.99 -4.58
CA ALA A 85 10.68 14.35 -3.55
C ALA A 85 11.27 15.50 -2.70
N GLN A 86 10.78 16.71 -2.99
CA GLN A 86 10.77 17.86 -2.08
C GLN A 86 9.97 17.69 -0.75
N PRO A 87 9.19 16.62 -0.41
CA PRO A 87 8.40 16.62 0.80
C PRO A 87 9.25 16.51 2.07
N ILE A 88 10.45 15.94 2.07
CA ILE A 88 11.33 16.02 3.27
C ILE A 88 11.74 17.48 3.49
N GLY A 89 12.25 18.16 2.46
CA GLY A 89 12.59 19.59 2.54
C GLY A 89 11.38 20.48 2.87
N SER A 90 10.19 20.05 2.47
CA SER A 90 8.94 20.77 2.75
C SER A 90 8.32 20.46 4.11
N LEU A 91 8.52 19.25 4.66
CA LEU A 91 8.19 18.89 6.05
C LEU A 91 9.14 19.56 7.05
N MET A 92 10.35 19.90 6.59
CA MET A 92 11.35 20.67 7.33
C MET A 92 11.15 22.20 7.24
N LYS A 93 10.22 22.68 6.41
CA LYS A 93 9.79 24.08 6.42
C LYS A 93 8.75 24.28 7.51
N SER A 94 8.94 25.32 8.32
CA SER A 94 8.05 25.67 9.44
C SER A 94 6.70 26.27 9.02
N ASP A 95 6.45 26.44 7.72
CA ASP A 95 5.19 26.99 7.19
C ASP A 95 4.17 25.87 6.93
N CYS A 96 2.94 26.10 7.39
CA CYS A 96 1.82 25.16 7.20
C CYS A 96 1.26 25.16 5.76
N GLU A 97 1.62 26.13 4.93
CA GLU A 97 1.16 26.22 3.55
C GLU A 97 2.26 25.80 2.57
N ILE A 98 2.21 24.53 2.17
CA ILE A 98 3.07 24.03 1.10
C ILE A 98 2.29 24.16 -0.20
N GLU A 99 2.47 25.28 -0.89
CA GLU A 99 1.97 25.42 -2.25
C GLU A 99 2.83 24.57 -3.19
N ARG A 100 2.22 23.53 -3.76
CA ARG A 100 2.86 22.64 -4.75
C ARG A 100 2.29 22.92 -6.13
N SER A 101 3.17 23.02 -7.13
CA SER A 101 2.75 23.05 -8.53
C SER A 101 1.98 21.78 -8.89
N ASP A 102 1.11 21.86 -9.90
CA ASP A 102 0.31 20.70 -10.33
C ASP A 102 1.16 19.52 -10.80
N GLU A 103 2.33 19.81 -11.36
CA GLU A 103 3.35 18.84 -11.75
C GLU A 103 3.94 18.13 -10.53
N LEU A 104 4.35 18.87 -9.50
CA LEU A 104 4.91 18.29 -8.28
C LEU A 104 3.88 17.44 -7.52
N LYS A 105 2.61 17.85 -7.51
CA LYS A 105 1.51 17.04 -6.95
C LYS A 105 1.37 15.72 -7.69
N LEU A 106 1.37 15.75 -9.03
CA LEU A 106 1.25 14.54 -9.84
C LEU A 106 2.43 13.58 -9.62
N GLN A 107 3.65 14.10 -9.49
CA GLN A 107 4.84 13.32 -9.13
C GLN A 107 4.72 12.69 -7.74
N CYS A 108 4.26 13.44 -6.73
CA CYS A 108 3.99 12.90 -5.39
C CYS A 108 2.95 11.78 -5.40
N PHE A 109 1.85 11.95 -6.16
CA PHE A 109 0.87 10.88 -6.34
C PHE A 109 1.47 9.67 -7.04
N GLY A 110 2.27 9.88 -8.09
CA GLY A 110 2.96 8.81 -8.80
C GLY A 110 3.87 8.00 -7.86
N PHE A 111 4.67 8.67 -7.04
CA PHE A 111 5.47 8.03 -5.99
C PHE A 111 4.60 7.26 -5.01
N GLY A 112 3.52 7.87 -4.50
CA GLY A 112 2.58 7.22 -3.59
C GLY A 112 1.98 5.95 -4.18
N TRP A 113 1.65 5.97 -5.47
CA TRP A 113 1.10 4.81 -6.18
C TRP A 113 2.12 3.69 -6.30
N TRP A 114 3.36 3.99 -6.69
CA TRP A 114 4.45 3.01 -6.74
C TRP A 114 4.77 2.45 -5.34
N TYR A 115 4.66 3.25 -4.29
CA TYR A 115 4.77 2.81 -2.91
C TYR A 115 3.62 1.87 -2.50
N LEU A 116 2.38 2.20 -2.86
CA LEU A 116 1.22 1.33 -2.62
C LEU A 116 1.40 -0.04 -3.29
N MET A 117 1.82 -0.07 -4.56
CA MET A 117 2.11 -1.33 -5.27
C MET A 117 3.19 -2.15 -4.55
N ASN A 118 4.28 -1.49 -4.11
CA ASN A 118 5.34 -2.14 -3.33
C ASN A 118 4.80 -2.76 -2.04
N LYS A 119 3.91 -2.08 -1.32
CA LYS A 119 3.30 -2.62 -0.08
C LYS A 119 2.34 -3.78 -0.33
N ILE A 120 1.71 -3.85 -1.49
CA ILE A 120 0.96 -5.05 -1.89
C ILE A 120 1.91 -6.20 -2.20
N LEU A 121 3.07 -5.94 -2.82
CA LEU A 121 4.08 -6.98 -3.09
C LEU A 121 4.64 -7.58 -1.79
N ASP A 122 4.80 -6.78 -0.72
CA ASP A 122 5.19 -7.25 0.61
C ASP A 122 4.26 -8.35 1.18
N PHE A 123 3.02 -8.49 0.67
CA PHE A 123 2.16 -9.62 1.05
C PHE A 123 2.75 -10.97 0.67
N MET A 124 3.56 -11.03 -0.39
CA MET A 124 4.21 -12.25 -0.86
C MET A 124 5.18 -12.84 0.16
N ASP A 125 5.84 -12.00 0.97
CA ASP A 125 6.70 -12.46 2.07
C ASP A 125 5.95 -13.41 3.01
N THR A 126 4.73 -13.01 3.36
CA THR A 126 3.91 -13.82 4.28
C THR A 126 3.40 -15.08 3.59
N ILE A 127 3.08 -15.01 2.30
CA ILE A 127 2.71 -16.21 1.52
C ILE A 127 3.88 -17.20 1.46
N PHE A 128 5.11 -16.73 1.22
CA PHE A 128 6.29 -17.58 1.24
C PHE A 128 6.54 -18.19 2.63
N MET A 129 6.30 -17.46 3.72
CA MET A 129 6.36 -18.01 5.09
C MET A 129 5.36 -19.15 5.27
N VAL A 130 4.12 -18.99 4.81
CA VAL A 130 3.09 -20.04 4.88
C VAL A 130 3.51 -21.28 4.08
N LEU A 131 3.96 -21.09 2.84
CA LEU A 131 4.40 -22.18 1.95
C LEU A 131 5.64 -22.92 2.49
N ARG A 132 6.47 -22.26 3.29
CA ARG A 132 7.64 -22.85 3.96
C ARG A 132 7.34 -23.38 5.37
N LYS A 133 6.09 -23.31 5.82
CA LYS A 133 5.65 -23.65 7.18
C LYS A 133 6.43 -22.91 8.28
N LYS A 134 6.81 -21.66 8.03
CA LYS A 134 7.48 -20.76 8.99
C LYS A 134 6.46 -19.97 9.82
N ASN A 135 5.58 -20.70 10.51
CA ASN A 135 4.48 -20.11 11.27
C ASN A 135 4.96 -19.27 12.46
N ASP A 136 6.18 -19.51 12.95
CA ASP A 136 6.87 -18.71 13.96
C ASP A 136 7.10 -17.26 13.51
N GLN A 137 7.23 -17.02 12.20
CA GLN A 137 7.42 -15.69 11.62
C GLN A 137 6.09 -14.96 11.39
N ILE A 138 4.97 -15.70 11.28
CA ILE A 138 3.65 -15.16 10.98
C ILE A 138 2.93 -14.74 12.28
N THR A 139 3.48 -13.71 12.92
CA THR A 139 2.92 -13.14 14.14
C THR A 139 1.69 -12.27 13.84
N PHE A 140 0.90 -11.95 14.88
CA PHE A 140 -0.18 -10.95 14.75
C PHE A 140 0.37 -9.62 14.25
N LEU A 141 1.48 -9.16 14.83
CA LEU A 141 2.12 -7.90 14.47
C LEU A 141 2.52 -7.88 12.99
N HIS A 142 3.10 -8.96 12.49
CA HIS A 142 3.49 -9.08 11.08
C HIS A 142 2.30 -8.90 10.13
N VAL A 143 1.23 -9.68 10.33
CA VAL A 143 0.03 -9.62 9.48
C VAL A 143 -0.69 -8.27 9.62
N TYR A 144 -0.80 -7.75 10.84
CA TYR A 144 -1.39 -6.44 11.10
C TYR A 144 -0.60 -5.33 10.41
N HIS A 145 0.73 -5.34 10.55
CA HIS A 145 1.62 -4.37 9.93
C HIS A 145 1.48 -4.36 8.40
N HIS A 146 1.56 -5.51 7.75
CA HIS A 146 1.40 -5.56 6.29
C HIS A 146 0.02 -5.04 5.86
N ALA A 147 -1.06 -5.45 6.53
CA ALA A 147 -2.41 -4.99 6.19
C ALA A 147 -2.59 -3.47 6.40
N ILE A 148 -2.14 -2.93 7.53
CA ILE A 148 -2.32 -1.51 7.86
C ILE A 148 -1.45 -0.62 6.96
N MET A 149 -0.25 -1.05 6.58
CA MET A 149 0.62 -0.27 5.68
C MET A 149 -0.02 -0.06 4.31
N VAL A 150 -0.68 -1.08 3.73
CA VAL A 150 -1.43 -0.94 2.47
C VAL A 150 -2.63 -0.01 2.65
N LEU A 151 -3.40 -0.19 3.72
CA LEU A 151 -4.57 0.65 4.00
C LEU A 151 -4.20 2.12 4.17
N LEU A 152 -3.21 2.42 5.01
CA LEU A 152 -2.75 3.79 5.27
C LEU A 152 -2.16 4.43 4.02
N SER A 153 -1.43 3.68 3.19
CA SER A 153 -0.90 4.19 1.91
C SER A 153 -2.04 4.63 0.99
N TRP A 154 -3.06 3.78 0.83
CA TRP A 154 -4.21 4.10 0.00
C TRP A 154 -5.02 5.28 0.53
N VAL A 155 -5.33 5.29 1.83
CA VAL A 155 -6.05 6.39 2.49
C VAL A 155 -5.28 7.71 2.35
N SER A 156 -3.96 7.67 2.54
CA SER A 156 -3.11 8.87 2.41
C SER A 156 -3.18 9.45 1.00
N MET A 157 -3.10 8.60 -0.02
CA MET A 157 -3.25 9.06 -1.40
C MET A 157 -4.66 9.57 -1.70
N LYS A 158 -5.69 8.90 -1.18
CA LYS A 158 -7.09 9.20 -1.50
C LYS A 158 -7.56 10.52 -0.88
N TYR A 159 -7.11 10.81 0.35
CA TYR A 159 -7.68 11.89 1.17
C TYR A 159 -6.68 12.98 1.59
N LEU A 160 -5.39 12.66 1.71
CA LEU A 160 -4.37 13.61 2.21
C LEU A 160 -3.63 14.36 1.10
N GLY A 161 -4.05 14.20 -0.16
CA GLY A 161 -3.39 14.80 -1.33
C GLY A 161 -3.73 16.27 -1.60
N ASP A 162 -4.69 16.86 -0.89
CA ASP A 162 -5.09 18.26 -1.10
C ASP A 162 -4.64 19.15 0.07
N SER A 163 -3.90 20.20 -0.28
CA SER A 163 -3.51 21.27 0.64
C SER A 163 -4.63 22.29 0.91
N ARG A 164 -5.87 22.08 0.42
CA ARG A 164 -7.03 22.96 0.70
C ARG A 164 -7.84 22.57 1.94
N MET A 165 -7.17 22.18 3.03
CA MET A 165 -7.81 22.12 4.36
C MET A 165 -7.79 23.49 5.09
N SER A 166 -7.85 24.58 4.34
CA SER A 166 -8.06 25.93 4.86
C SER A 166 -9.02 26.67 3.92
N LYS A 167 -10.32 26.51 4.18
CA LYS A 167 -11.33 27.55 3.99
C LYS A 167 -12.32 27.44 5.14
#